data_AF-A0A1C6AB02-F1
#
_entry.id   AF-A0A1C6AB02-F1
#
_cell.length_a   1.000
_cell.length_b   1.000
_cell.length_c   1.000
_cell.angle_alpha   90.00
_cell.angle_beta   90.00
_cell.angle_gamma   90.00
#
_symmetry.space_group_name_H-M   'P 1'
#
loop_
_entity.id
_entity.type
_entity.pdbx_description
1 polymer ?
#
loop_
_entity_poly.entity_id
_entity_poly.type
_entity_poly.pdbx_seq_one_letter_code
_entity_poly.pdbx_strand_id
1 'polypeptide(L)'
;MLQATKNRYTVETLKPLNILYDHEHWLTQQDVDMANGYVELIERTRSEKTPQIGDRLIYVDRYGKYYSNALIENNDEESGRISICEEPYIPFVWEQDANIRLSVSGGAFHHIDPKQLKFVRWTEGAFKDWGNCGACANGAVTFTAKVPLWSYSEPDPLYGDFTTATWRQYYLTKGMIQHIYQ
;
A
#
# COMPACT_ATOMS: atom_id res chain seq x y z
N MET A 1 -3.17 -9.66 -18.60
CA MET A 1 -3.47 -10.38 -17.36
C MET A 1 -2.18 -11.05 -16.94
N LEU A 2 -1.73 -10.83 -15.71
CA LEU A 2 -0.55 -11.50 -15.20
C LEU A 2 -0.87 -13.00 -15.04
N GLN A 3 0.08 -13.89 -15.34
CA GLN A 3 -0.05 -15.29 -14.96
C GLN A 3 0.08 -15.38 -13.43
N ALA A 4 -0.96 -15.87 -12.76
CA ALA A 4 -0.96 -15.98 -11.31
C ALA A 4 0.06 -17.01 -10.83
N THR A 5 0.85 -16.65 -9.84
CA THR A 5 1.77 -17.57 -9.17
C THR A 5 0.97 -18.51 -8.28
N LYS A 6 1.13 -19.82 -8.51
CA LYS A 6 0.57 -20.85 -7.63
C LYS A 6 1.61 -21.29 -6.63
N ASN A 7 1.19 -21.55 -5.39
CA ASN A 7 2.04 -22.07 -4.32
C ASN A 7 3.34 -21.27 -4.13
N ARG A 8 3.21 -19.93 -4.08
CA ARG A 8 4.34 -19.01 -3.89
C ARG A 8 5.11 -19.30 -2.61
N TYR A 9 4.40 -19.70 -1.57
CA TYR A 9 4.94 -19.96 -0.25
C TYR A 9 4.83 -21.43 0.15
N THR A 10 5.88 -21.93 0.79
CA THR A 10 5.84 -22.98 1.81
C THR A 10 5.96 -22.35 3.21
N VAL A 11 5.79 -23.14 4.27
CA VAL A 11 6.00 -22.71 5.66
C VAL A 11 7.37 -22.06 5.83
N GLU A 12 8.42 -22.68 5.30
CA GLU A 12 9.81 -22.23 5.41
C GLU A 12 10.04 -20.88 4.73
N THR A 13 9.37 -20.64 3.60
CA THR A 13 9.52 -19.39 2.84
C THR A 13 8.64 -18.25 3.36
N LEU A 14 7.55 -18.56 4.09
CA LEU A 14 6.65 -17.57 4.67
C LEU A 14 7.14 -17.09 6.05
N LYS A 15 7.85 -17.95 6.79
CA LYS A 15 8.43 -17.65 8.11
C LYS A 15 9.29 -16.39 8.17
N PRO A 16 10.20 -16.09 7.21
CA PRO A 16 11.02 -14.87 7.25
C PRO A 16 10.20 -13.57 7.25
N LEU A 17 8.98 -13.59 6.70
CA LEU A 17 8.06 -12.45 6.71
C LEU A 17 7.26 -12.35 8.02
N ASN A 18 7.29 -13.39 8.85
CA ASN A 18 6.36 -13.63 9.95
C ASN A 18 7.07 -14.11 11.22
N ILE A 19 8.30 -13.65 11.47
CA ILE A 19 9.15 -14.13 12.59
C ILE A 19 8.42 -14.06 13.93
N LEU A 20 7.74 -12.93 14.21
CA LEU A 20 7.03 -12.75 15.48
C LEU A 20 5.77 -13.62 15.57
N TYR A 21 5.02 -13.73 14.48
CA TYR A 21 3.85 -14.61 14.40
C TYR A 21 4.25 -16.08 14.60
N ASP A 22 5.29 -16.57 13.91
CA ASP A 22 5.76 -17.95 14.04
C ASP A 22 6.26 -18.26 15.45
N HIS A 23 6.94 -17.30 16.09
CA HIS A 23 7.41 -17.45 17.46
C HIS A 23 6.28 -17.58 18.48
N GLU A 24 5.18 -16.86 18.31
CA GLU A 24 4.08 -16.82 19.29
C GLU A 24 2.94 -17.79 18.98
N HIS A 25 2.66 -18.05 17.70
CA HIS A 25 1.46 -18.74 17.23
C HIS A 25 1.75 -19.98 16.39
N TRP A 26 3.03 -20.22 16.04
CA TRP A 26 3.49 -21.25 15.10
C TRP A 26 2.87 -21.15 13.71
N LEU A 27 3.70 -20.90 12.70
CA LEU A 27 3.23 -20.82 11.33
C LEU A 27 2.83 -22.21 10.80
N THR A 28 1.58 -22.33 10.38
CA THR A 28 0.95 -23.58 9.96
C THR A 28 0.77 -23.67 8.45
N GLN A 29 0.41 -24.85 7.95
CA GLN A 29 0.03 -25.01 6.54
C GLN A 29 -1.24 -24.22 6.20
N GLN A 30 -2.17 -24.05 7.15
CA GLN A 30 -3.37 -23.25 6.93
C GLN A 30 -3.04 -21.78 6.65
N ASP A 31 -2.04 -21.23 7.33
CA ASP A 31 -1.54 -19.87 7.09
C ASP A 31 -0.92 -19.73 5.69
N VAL A 32 -0.21 -20.77 5.25
CA VAL A 32 0.39 -20.84 3.91
C VAL A 32 -0.67 -20.92 2.83
N ASP A 33 -1.70 -21.75 3.03
CA ASP A 33 -2.79 -21.92 2.08
C ASP A 33 -3.59 -20.62 1.93
N MET A 34 -3.84 -19.92 3.05
CA MET A 34 -4.44 -18.59 3.06
C MET A 34 -3.59 -17.58 2.27
N ALA A 35 -2.29 -17.47 2.58
CA ALA A 35 -1.39 -16.54 1.89
C ALA A 35 -1.32 -16.84 0.37
N ASN A 36 -1.19 -18.10 -0.02
CA ASN A 36 -1.16 -18.51 -1.43
C ASN A 36 -2.48 -18.25 -2.15
N GLY A 37 -3.62 -18.47 -1.48
CA GLY A 37 -4.94 -18.15 -2.02
C GLY A 37 -5.07 -16.67 -2.38
N TYR A 38 -4.65 -15.78 -1.46
CA TYR A 38 -4.62 -14.35 -1.74
C TYR A 38 -3.62 -13.97 -2.82
N VAL A 39 -2.42 -14.56 -2.85
CA VAL A 39 -1.45 -14.32 -3.93
C VAL A 39 -2.07 -14.64 -5.28
N GLU A 40 -2.69 -15.81 -5.43
CA GLU A 40 -3.32 -16.22 -6.69
C GLU A 40 -4.47 -15.27 -7.06
N LEU A 41 -5.33 -14.92 -6.10
CA LEU A 41 -6.44 -13.99 -6.27
C LEU A 41 -5.98 -12.59 -6.69
N ILE A 42 -4.96 -12.05 -6.02
CA ILE A 42 -4.42 -10.72 -6.31
C ILE A 42 -3.79 -10.74 -7.69
N GLU A 43 -2.88 -11.68 -7.96
CA GLU A 43 -2.10 -11.69 -9.19
C GLU A 43 -2.96 -11.94 -10.44
N ARG A 44 -3.99 -12.80 -10.35
CA ARG A 44 -4.89 -13.08 -11.49
C ARG A 44 -5.75 -11.89 -11.90
N THR A 45 -6.05 -10.97 -10.97
CA THR A 45 -6.92 -9.81 -11.27
C THR A 45 -6.12 -8.63 -11.83
N ARG A 46 -4.78 -8.58 -11.72
CA ARG A 46 -3.99 -7.39 -12.11
C ARG A 46 -3.82 -7.15 -13.60
N SER A 47 -3.67 -5.86 -13.92
CA SER A 47 -3.55 -5.33 -15.28
C SER A 47 -2.62 -4.11 -15.33
N GLU A 48 -1.93 -3.92 -16.45
CA GLU A 48 -1.15 -2.70 -16.74
C GLU A 48 -2.04 -1.54 -17.24
N LYS A 49 -3.34 -1.80 -17.45
CA LYS A 49 -4.28 -0.83 -18.05
C LYS A 49 -5.30 -0.26 -17.08
N THR A 50 -5.63 -1.01 -16.03
CA THR A 50 -6.73 -0.68 -15.12
C THR A 50 -6.21 -0.75 -13.70
N PRO A 51 -6.04 0.39 -13.01
CA PRO A 51 -5.68 0.42 -11.59
C PRO A 51 -6.75 -0.27 -10.74
N GLN A 52 -6.33 -0.95 -9.68
CA GLN A 52 -7.22 -1.66 -8.76
C GLN A 52 -6.79 -1.50 -7.30
N ILE A 53 -7.74 -1.75 -6.39
CA ILE A 53 -7.51 -1.84 -4.95
C ILE A 53 -6.36 -2.81 -4.66
N GLY A 54 -5.36 -2.38 -3.89
CA GLY A 54 -4.14 -3.15 -3.62
C GLY A 54 -2.93 -2.78 -4.46
N ASP A 55 -3.12 -2.08 -5.57
CA ASP A 55 -2.02 -1.60 -6.40
C ASP A 55 -1.22 -0.50 -5.68
N ARG A 56 0.07 -0.39 -6.02
CA ARG A 56 0.97 0.61 -5.45
C ARG A 56 1.03 1.85 -6.30
N LEU A 57 1.33 2.96 -5.67
CA LEU A 57 1.37 4.27 -6.28
C LEU A 57 2.60 5.05 -5.80
N ILE A 58 3.35 5.60 -6.74
CA ILE A 58 4.22 6.75 -6.48
C ILE A 58 3.32 7.98 -6.51
N TYR A 59 3.17 8.64 -5.37
CA TYR A 59 2.33 9.82 -5.22
C TYR A 59 3.18 11.06 -4.93
N VAL A 60 2.93 12.15 -5.64
CA VAL A 60 3.53 13.46 -5.36
C VAL A 60 2.40 14.46 -5.16
N ASP A 61 2.35 15.07 -3.98
CA ASP A 61 1.39 16.14 -3.71
C ASP A 61 1.82 17.46 -4.36
N ARG A 62 0.90 18.43 -4.39
CA ARG A 62 1.17 19.76 -4.97
C ARG A 62 2.24 20.57 -4.23
N TYR A 63 2.62 20.16 -3.02
CA TYR A 63 3.69 20.75 -2.22
C TYR A 63 5.03 20.05 -2.48
N GLY A 64 5.09 19.13 -3.46
CA GLY A 64 6.29 18.40 -3.82
C GLY A 64 6.65 17.27 -2.83
N LYS A 65 5.76 16.92 -1.90
CA LYS A 65 6.00 15.77 -1.01
C LYS A 65 5.84 14.48 -1.79
N TYR A 66 6.89 13.68 -1.78
CA TYR A 66 7.02 12.43 -2.52
C TYR A 66 6.76 11.24 -1.60
N TYR A 67 5.88 10.35 -2.05
CA TYR A 67 5.51 9.11 -1.40
C TYR A 67 5.76 7.95 -2.35
N SER A 68 6.71 7.08 -2.02
CA SER A 68 7.15 5.98 -2.90
C SER A 68 6.24 4.74 -2.87
N ASN A 69 5.35 4.65 -1.87
CA ASN A 69 4.61 3.43 -1.56
C ASN A 69 3.15 3.71 -1.17
N ALA A 70 2.54 4.74 -1.77
CA ALA A 70 1.11 4.96 -1.62
C ALA A 70 0.32 3.74 -2.16
N LEU A 71 -0.92 3.60 -1.71
CA LEU A 71 -1.77 2.43 -1.97
C LEU A 71 -3.15 2.87 -2.42
N ILE A 72 -3.67 2.24 -3.48
CA ILE A 72 -5.08 2.34 -3.85
C ILE A 72 -5.87 1.48 -2.86
N GLU A 73 -6.67 2.12 -2.01
CA GLU A 73 -7.32 1.47 -0.89
C GLU A 73 -8.80 1.18 -1.14
N ASN A 74 -9.47 2.07 -1.88
CA ASN A 74 -10.88 1.91 -2.22
C ASN A 74 -11.24 2.57 -3.55
N ASN A 75 -12.41 2.23 -4.07
CA ASN A 75 -13.04 2.90 -5.20
C ASN A 75 -14.26 3.66 -4.67
N ASP A 76 -14.38 4.92 -5.06
CA ASP A 76 -15.60 5.69 -4.87
C ASP A 76 -16.47 5.52 -6.12
N GLU A 77 -17.47 4.65 -6.02
CA GLU A 77 -18.38 4.33 -7.13
C GLU A 77 -19.25 5.52 -7.54
N GLU A 78 -19.54 6.46 -6.63
CA GLU A 78 -20.38 7.62 -6.92
C GLU A 78 -19.62 8.63 -7.78
N SER A 79 -18.38 8.95 -7.40
CA SER A 79 -17.57 9.92 -8.16
C SER A 79 -16.77 9.29 -9.30
N GLY A 80 -16.67 7.96 -9.35
CA GLY A 80 -15.79 7.22 -10.26
C GLY A 80 -14.30 7.43 -9.98
N ARG A 81 -13.96 7.99 -8.82
CA ARG A 81 -12.57 8.22 -8.37
C ARG A 81 -12.08 7.02 -7.57
N ILE A 82 -10.77 6.96 -7.40
CA ILE A 82 -10.12 6.04 -6.47
C ILE A 82 -9.68 6.80 -5.22
N SER A 83 -9.76 6.16 -4.07
CA SER A 83 -9.17 6.63 -2.82
C SER A 83 -7.79 6.01 -2.66
N ILE A 84 -6.82 6.82 -2.25
CA ILE A 84 -5.46 6.38 -1.96
C ILE A 84 -5.07 6.72 -0.53
N CYS A 85 -4.21 5.91 0.07
CA CYS A 85 -3.46 6.27 1.28
C CYS A 85 -2.01 6.57 0.89
N GLU A 86 -1.50 7.75 1.28
CA GLU A 86 -0.17 8.20 0.86
C GLU A 86 0.99 7.42 1.52
N GLU A 87 0.77 6.92 2.73
CA GLU A 87 1.80 6.22 3.51
C GLU A 87 1.17 5.07 4.33
N PRO A 88 0.76 3.97 3.67
CA PRO A 88 -0.01 2.90 4.28
C PRO A 88 0.86 2.02 5.18
N TYR A 89 0.32 1.60 6.32
CA TYR A 89 0.77 0.37 6.97
C TYR A 89 0.42 -0.85 6.10
N ILE A 90 0.95 -2.03 6.44
CA ILE A 90 0.57 -3.28 5.76
C ILE A 90 -0.95 -3.50 5.97
N PRO A 91 -1.76 -3.46 4.90
CA PRO A 91 -3.21 -3.46 5.02
C PRO A 91 -3.75 -4.86 5.31
N PHE A 92 -4.84 -4.93 6.07
CA PHE A 92 -5.63 -6.15 6.20
C PHE A 92 -6.42 -6.40 4.91
N VAL A 93 -6.46 -7.64 4.43
CA VAL A 93 -7.14 -8.02 3.18
C VAL A 93 -8.26 -9.01 3.45
N TRP A 94 -9.33 -8.93 2.64
CA TRP A 94 -10.33 -10.01 2.54
C TRP A 94 -10.81 -10.15 1.10
N GLU A 95 -11.31 -11.34 0.76
CA GLU A 95 -11.93 -11.59 -0.55
C GLU A 95 -13.36 -11.02 -0.61
N GLN A 96 -13.67 -10.32 -1.70
CA GLN A 96 -15.01 -9.86 -2.03
C GLN A 96 -15.15 -9.76 -3.56
N ASP A 97 -16.29 -10.23 -4.10
CA ASP A 97 -16.63 -10.14 -5.53
C ASP A 97 -15.53 -10.67 -6.47
N ALA A 98 -14.93 -11.80 -6.12
CA ALA A 98 -13.79 -12.42 -6.83
C ALA A 98 -12.56 -11.49 -6.98
N ASN A 99 -12.44 -10.49 -6.09
CA ASN A 99 -11.33 -9.58 -5.95
C ASN A 99 -10.99 -9.39 -4.46
N ILE A 100 -10.11 -8.44 -4.15
CA ILE A 100 -9.79 -8.09 -2.78
C ILE A 100 -10.38 -6.75 -2.36
N ARG A 101 -10.63 -6.62 -1.06
CA ARG A 101 -10.85 -5.34 -0.38
C ARG A 101 -9.84 -5.20 0.75
N LEU A 102 -9.68 -3.97 1.22
CA LEU A 102 -8.63 -3.62 2.18
C LEU A 102 -9.17 -2.82 3.36
N SER A 103 -8.58 -3.07 4.52
CA SER A 103 -8.67 -2.19 5.68
C SER A 103 -7.32 -1.51 5.83
N VAL A 104 -7.28 -0.23 5.48
CA VAL A 104 -6.05 0.56 5.36
C VAL A 104 -6.00 1.63 6.44
N SER A 105 -4.81 1.87 6.98
CA SER A 105 -4.50 2.97 7.89
C SER A 105 -3.05 3.42 7.65
N GLY A 106 -2.70 4.61 8.10
CA GLY A 106 -1.39 5.21 7.87
C GLY A 106 -1.50 6.72 7.67
N GLY A 107 -0.89 7.22 6.59
CA GLY A 107 -0.94 8.63 6.19
C GLY A 107 -2.32 9.11 5.71
N ALA A 108 -2.36 10.33 5.19
CA ALA A 108 -3.59 10.95 4.71
C ALA A 108 -4.20 10.23 3.49
N PHE A 109 -5.50 10.43 3.30
CA PHE A 109 -6.28 9.85 2.21
C PHE A 109 -6.66 10.90 1.18
N HIS A 110 -6.57 10.56 -0.11
CA HIS A 110 -6.83 11.47 -1.22
C HIS A 110 -7.66 10.79 -2.32
N HIS A 111 -8.47 11.56 -3.04
CA HIS A 111 -9.29 11.04 -4.15
C HIS A 111 -8.73 11.48 -5.50
N ILE A 112 -8.44 10.51 -6.38
CA ILE A 112 -7.78 10.73 -7.67
C ILE A 112 -8.66 10.18 -8.80
N ASP A 113 -8.66 10.86 -9.96
CA ASP A 113 -9.22 10.26 -11.18
C ASP A 113 -8.29 9.15 -11.68
N PRO A 114 -8.73 7.88 -11.73
CA PRO A 114 -7.89 6.76 -12.14
C PRO A 114 -7.31 6.92 -13.55
N LYS A 115 -7.90 7.74 -14.43
CA LYS A 115 -7.37 8.00 -15.78
C LYS A 115 -6.08 8.80 -15.78
N GLN A 116 -5.74 9.46 -14.68
CA GLN A 116 -4.51 10.23 -14.55
C GLN A 116 -3.32 9.36 -14.10
N LEU A 117 -3.59 8.13 -13.65
CA LEU A 117 -2.55 7.19 -13.27
C LEU A 117 -1.78 6.69 -14.48
N LYS A 118 -0.45 6.64 -14.35
CA LYS A 118 0.45 6.09 -15.38
C LYS A 118 1.09 4.82 -14.85
N PHE A 119 1.00 3.74 -15.62
CA PHE A 119 1.71 2.51 -15.28
C PHE A 119 3.22 2.75 -15.34
N VAL A 120 3.93 2.33 -14.31
CA VAL A 120 5.40 2.46 -14.23
C VAL A 120 6.06 1.11 -14.48
N ARG A 121 5.71 0.10 -13.66
CA ARG A 121 6.26 -1.25 -13.70
C ARG A 121 5.47 -2.17 -12.79
N TRP A 122 5.78 -3.46 -12.82
CA TRP A 122 5.37 -4.39 -11.76
C TRP A 122 6.24 -4.25 -10.51
N THR A 123 5.68 -4.52 -9.35
CA THR A 123 6.34 -4.48 -8.04
C THR A 123 5.74 -5.50 -7.08
N GLU A 124 6.34 -5.66 -5.90
CA GLU A 124 5.78 -6.44 -4.80
C GLU A 124 4.98 -5.52 -3.86
N GLY A 125 3.76 -5.94 -3.51
CA GLY A 125 2.93 -5.30 -2.50
C GLY A 125 2.76 -6.22 -1.29
N ALA A 126 2.95 -5.69 -0.08
CA ALA A 126 2.72 -6.44 1.15
C ALA A 126 1.25 -6.32 1.61
N PHE A 127 0.70 -7.44 2.08
CA PHE A 127 -0.65 -7.58 2.62
C PHE A 127 -0.60 -8.46 3.86
N LYS A 128 -1.65 -8.42 4.69
CA LYS A 128 -1.79 -9.35 5.81
C LYS A 128 -3.25 -9.75 6.04
N ASP A 129 -3.44 -10.91 6.62
CA ASP A 129 -4.73 -11.35 7.15
C ASP A 129 -4.49 -12.10 8.48
N TRP A 130 -5.55 -12.42 9.21
CA TRP A 130 -5.46 -13.21 10.42
C TRP A 130 -5.00 -14.63 10.10
N GLY A 131 -3.97 -15.09 10.82
CA GLY A 131 -3.54 -16.47 10.74
C GLY A 131 -4.52 -17.41 11.45
N ASN A 132 -4.13 -18.67 11.58
CA ASN A 132 -4.92 -19.75 12.16
C ASN A 132 -5.49 -19.46 13.56
N CYS A 133 -4.81 -18.63 14.36
CA CYS A 133 -5.29 -18.23 15.69
C CYS A 133 -6.37 -17.14 15.68
N GLY A 134 -6.72 -16.61 14.51
CA GLY A 134 -7.69 -15.52 14.36
C GLY A 134 -7.18 -14.18 14.90
N ALA A 135 -8.12 -13.30 15.23
CA ALA A 135 -7.82 -11.96 15.71
C ALA A 135 -7.22 -11.97 17.12
N CYS A 136 -5.89 -11.91 17.23
CA CYS A 136 -5.16 -11.80 18.48
C CYS A 136 -3.87 -10.97 18.34
N ALA A 137 -3.21 -10.66 19.46
CA ALA A 137 -1.94 -9.94 19.46
C ALA A 137 -0.89 -10.70 18.64
N ASN A 138 -0.23 -10.02 17.70
CA ASN A 138 0.70 -10.61 16.75
C ASN A 138 0.13 -11.77 15.91
N GLY A 139 -1.19 -11.92 15.83
CA GLY A 139 -1.87 -13.02 15.15
C GLY A 139 -2.07 -12.83 13.64
N ALA A 140 -1.46 -11.82 13.04
CA ALA A 140 -1.59 -11.55 11.60
C ALA A 140 -0.41 -12.14 10.83
N VAL A 141 -0.72 -12.77 9.69
CA VAL A 141 0.25 -13.34 8.75
C VAL A 141 0.39 -12.39 7.57
N THR A 142 1.63 -11.93 7.35
CA THR A 142 2.04 -11.06 6.26
C THR A 142 2.54 -11.87 5.07
N PHE A 143 2.18 -11.46 3.86
CA PHE A 143 2.67 -12.02 2.61
C PHE A 143 2.83 -10.93 1.56
N THR A 144 3.48 -11.24 0.43
CA THR A 144 3.60 -10.33 -0.71
C THR A 144 3.00 -10.94 -1.97
N ALA A 145 2.46 -10.07 -2.82
CA ALA A 145 1.95 -10.44 -4.13
C ALA A 145 2.41 -9.43 -5.18
N LYS A 146 2.56 -9.89 -6.43
CA LYS A 146 2.94 -9.03 -7.54
C LYS A 146 1.78 -8.12 -7.96
N VAL A 147 2.00 -6.81 -7.90
CA VAL A 147 1.02 -5.77 -8.24
C VAL A 147 1.63 -4.70 -9.16
N PRO A 148 0.81 -3.98 -9.93
CA PRO A 148 1.23 -2.78 -10.64
C PRO A 148 1.73 -1.69 -9.67
N LEU A 149 2.76 -0.97 -10.11
CA LEU A 149 3.15 0.33 -9.58
C LEU A 149 2.71 1.40 -10.57
N TRP A 150 1.84 2.29 -10.11
CA TRP A 150 1.38 3.47 -10.82
C TRP A 150 2.16 4.71 -10.38
N SER A 151 2.07 5.80 -11.14
CA SER A 151 2.51 7.12 -10.71
C SER A 151 1.44 8.17 -10.92
N TYR A 152 1.40 9.12 -9.99
CA TYR A 152 0.56 10.31 -10.04
C TYR A 152 1.25 11.48 -9.34
N SER A 153 1.14 12.64 -9.97
CA SER A 153 1.53 13.92 -9.39
C SER A 153 0.33 14.84 -9.45
N GLU A 154 0.00 15.49 -8.33
CA GLU A 154 -1.04 16.50 -8.35
C GLU A 154 -0.71 17.62 -9.34
N PRO A 155 -1.72 18.17 -10.04
CA PRO A 155 -1.51 19.30 -10.93
C PRO A 155 -1.13 20.57 -10.16
N ASP A 156 -0.58 21.55 -10.88
CA ASP A 156 -0.21 22.87 -10.36
C ASP A 156 0.76 22.83 -9.15
N PRO A 157 1.98 22.24 -9.33
CA PRO A 157 2.96 22.13 -8.26
C PRO A 157 3.46 23.51 -7.82
N LEU A 158 3.46 23.75 -6.50
CA LEU A 158 3.86 25.03 -5.91
C LEU A 158 5.36 25.32 -6.05
N TYR A 159 6.16 24.26 -6.18
CA TYR A 159 7.62 24.35 -6.26
C TYR A 159 8.16 23.77 -7.58
N GLY A 160 7.35 23.77 -8.65
CA GLY A 160 7.77 23.22 -9.95
C GLY A 160 8.20 21.75 -9.82
N ASP A 161 9.42 21.44 -10.30
CA ASP A 161 9.93 20.07 -10.33
C ASP A 161 10.62 19.62 -9.02
N PHE A 162 10.67 20.48 -8.00
CA PHE A 162 11.29 20.15 -6.72
C PHE A 162 10.41 19.21 -5.91
N THR A 163 10.89 17.99 -5.67
CA THR A 163 10.19 16.99 -4.84
C THR A 163 11.06 16.44 -3.72
N THR A 164 10.45 15.95 -2.64
CA THR A 164 11.17 15.31 -1.53
C THR A 164 11.75 13.95 -1.88
N ALA A 165 11.61 13.49 -3.14
CA ALA A 165 12.33 12.33 -3.66
C ALA A 165 13.85 12.57 -3.65
N THR A 166 14.27 13.80 -3.95
CA THR A 166 15.69 14.19 -4.10
C THR A 166 16.05 15.47 -3.36
N TRP A 167 15.07 16.26 -2.92
CA TRP A 167 15.28 17.53 -2.22
C TRP A 167 14.81 17.46 -0.76
N ARG A 168 15.35 18.34 0.09
CA ARG A 168 14.92 18.46 1.50
C ARG A 168 13.99 19.64 1.68
N GLN A 169 12.87 19.40 2.35
CA GLN A 169 11.95 20.45 2.77
C GLN A 169 12.38 21.01 4.13
N TYR A 170 12.41 22.34 4.27
CA TYR A 170 12.67 23.03 5.53
C TYR A 170 11.48 23.90 5.91
N TYR A 171 11.02 23.78 7.15
CA TYR A 171 10.00 24.64 7.73
C TYR A 171 10.67 25.79 8.47
N LEU A 172 10.44 27.02 8.00
CA LEU A 172 10.97 28.22 8.64
C LEU A 172 9.86 28.90 9.43
N THR A 173 10.06 29.05 10.73
CA THR A 173 9.18 29.85 11.60
C THR A 173 9.90 31.13 12.00
N LYS A 174 9.18 32.26 11.97
CA LYS A 174 9.73 33.54 12.44
C LYS A 174 9.57 33.61 13.96
N GLY A 175 10.68 33.58 14.69
CA GLY A 175 10.67 33.86 16.14
C GLY A 175 10.40 35.35 16.41
N MET A 176 9.44 35.66 17.28
CA MET A 176 9.31 37.00 17.87
C MET A 176 10.36 37.17 18.96
N ILE A 177 11.29 38.11 18.79
CA ILE A 177 12.18 38.57 19.86
C ILE A 177 11.33 39.44 20.80
N GLN A 178 11.00 38.95 21.99
CA GLN A 178 10.54 39.82 23.07
C GLN A 178 11.76 40.57 23.62
N HIS A 179 11.85 41.86 23.31
CA HIS A 179 12.76 42.75 24.05
C HIS A 179 12.24 42.87 25.48
N ILE A 180 12.85 42.12 26.40
CA ILE A 180 12.72 42.37 27.83
C ILE A 180 13.57 43.61 28.11
N TYR A 181 12.94 44.79 28.14
CA TYR A 181 13.56 45.95 28.77
C TYR A 181 13.47 45.74 30.30
N GLN A 182 14.63 45.67 30.95
CA GLN A 182 14.78 45.74 32.40
C GLN A 182 14.59 47.17 32.89
#